data_AF-A0A6N2LZB1-F1
#
_entry.id   AF-A0A6N2LZB1-F1
#
_cell.length_a   1.000
_cell.length_b   1.000
_cell.length_c   1.000
_cell.angle_alpha   90.00
_cell.angle_beta   90.00
_cell.angle_gamma   90.00
#
_symmetry.space_group_name_H-M   'P 1'
#
loop_
_entity.id
_entity.type
_entity.pdbx_description
1 polymer ?
#
loop_
_entity_poly.entity_id
_entity_poly.type
_entity_poly.pdbx_seq_one_letter_code
_entity_poly.pdbx_strand_id
1 'polypeptide(L)'
;MQYVAFTTLLGLFACLSWNIIAVTTAWIKGEGPTIWFLAIIYFIAGLPGGYVIWYRPLYRAMRTDSALKFGWFFLAYLFHIGFCIFAAVAPPVVFKGKSLAGILPAIDLMGNHALVGTFYFIGFGFFCVESLLSIWVIQQVYMYFRGSGKAAEMKREAASRTMMAAL
;
A
#
# COMPACT_ATOMS: atom_id res chain seq x y z
N MET A 1 7.95 0.76 16.40
CA MET A 1 8.15 1.21 15.00
C MET A 1 8.26 0.05 14.00
N GLN A 2 9.20 -0.89 14.14
CA GLN A 2 9.28 -2.05 13.22
C GLN A 2 8.00 -2.90 13.21
N TYR A 3 7.44 -3.18 14.39
CA TYR A 3 6.15 -3.88 14.52
C TYR A 3 4.98 -3.13 13.87
N VAL A 4 5.02 -1.80 13.88
CA VAL A 4 3.96 -0.94 13.32
C VAL A 4 3.98 -0.93 11.79
N ALA A 5 5.16 -1.02 11.18
CA ALA A 5 5.26 -1.21 9.73
C ALA A 5 4.94 -2.66 9.33
N PHE A 6 5.21 -3.64 10.20
CA PHE A 6 4.78 -5.01 9.96
C PHE A 6 3.24 -5.13 9.97
N THR A 7 2.55 -4.37 10.83
CA THR A 7 1.08 -4.38 10.86
C THR A 7 0.44 -3.92 9.55
N THR A 8 1.01 -2.94 8.84
CA THR A 8 0.49 -2.54 7.51
C THR A 8 0.85 -3.55 6.42
N LEU A 9 1.91 -4.35 6.61
CA LEU A 9 2.20 -5.45 5.68
C LEU A 9 1.17 -6.58 5.83
N LEU A 10 0.80 -6.89 7.08
CA LEU A 10 -0.28 -7.83 7.39
C LEU A 10 -1.64 -7.30 6.95
N GLY A 11 -1.88 -6.01 7.11
CA GLY A 11 -3.11 -5.37 6.65
C GLY A 11 -3.23 -5.39 5.13
N LEU A 12 -2.14 -5.14 4.39
CA LEU A 12 -2.08 -5.35 2.94
C LEU A 12 -2.37 -6.82 2.56
N PHE A 13 -1.84 -7.79 3.30
CA PHE A 13 -2.15 -9.21 3.11
C PHE A 13 -3.64 -9.49 3.28
N ALA A 14 -4.25 -8.98 4.34
CA ALA A 14 -5.68 -9.14 4.61
C ALA A 14 -6.53 -8.48 3.50
N CYS A 15 -6.18 -7.26 3.09
CA CYS A 15 -6.87 -6.54 2.01
C CYS A 15 -6.84 -7.33 0.70
N LEU A 16 -5.67 -7.79 0.27
CA LEU A 16 -5.51 -8.49 -1.00
C LEU A 16 -6.07 -9.92 -0.95
N SER A 17 -6.02 -10.60 0.21
CA SER A 17 -6.69 -11.89 0.39
C SER A 17 -8.19 -11.75 0.25
N TRP A 18 -8.78 -10.75 0.92
CA TRP A 18 -10.21 -10.47 0.80
C TRP A 18 -10.58 -10.04 -0.61
N ASN A 19 -9.71 -9.28 -1.29
CA ASN A 19 -9.89 -8.93 -2.69
C ASN A 19 -10.03 -10.15 -3.59
N ILE A 20 -9.19 -11.18 -3.41
CA ILE A 20 -9.33 -12.43 -4.16
C ILE A 20 -10.68 -13.09 -3.87
N ILE A 21 -11.11 -13.16 -2.61
CA ILE A 21 -12.41 -13.76 -2.25
C ILE A 21 -13.55 -13.01 -2.93
N ALA A 22 -13.59 -11.68 -2.80
CA ALA A 22 -14.61 -10.83 -3.39
C ALA A 22 -14.66 -11.00 -4.92
N VAL A 23 -13.51 -10.88 -5.59
CA VAL A 23 -13.43 -10.99 -7.05
C VAL A 23 -13.73 -12.41 -7.54
N THR A 24 -13.41 -13.44 -6.75
CA THR A 24 -13.81 -14.83 -7.06
C THR A 24 -15.33 -14.96 -7.08
N THR A 25 -16.04 -14.33 -6.13
CA THR A 25 -17.51 -14.34 -6.16
C THR A 25 -18.08 -13.60 -7.37
N ALA A 26 -17.46 -12.49 -7.77
CA ALA A 26 -17.83 -11.74 -8.97
C ALA A 26 -17.65 -12.59 -10.24
N TRP A 27 -16.50 -13.28 -10.36
CA TRP A 27 -16.21 -14.17 -11.49
C TRP A 27 -17.20 -15.34 -11.57
N ILE A 28 -17.51 -16.00 -10.45
CA ILE A 28 -18.51 -17.08 -10.40
C ILE A 28 -19.90 -16.58 -10.82
N LYS A 29 -20.21 -15.29 -10.58
CA LYS A 29 -21.48 -14.67 -10.95
C LYS A 29 -21.52 -14.12 -12.38
N GLY A 30 -20.48 -14.33 -13.18
CA GLY A 30 -20.48 -14.02 -14.62
C GLY A 30 -19.64 -12.81 -15.01
N GLU A 31 -18.93 -12.18 -14.06
CA GLU A 31 -17.91 -11.18 -14.42
C GLU A 31 -16.70 -11.86 -15.11
N GLY A 32 -15.98 -11.14 -15.96
CA GLY A 32 -14.95 -11.73 -16.81
C GLY A 32 -13.74 -12.30 -16.04
N PRO A 33 -13.07 -13.37 -16.53
CA PRO A 33 -11.92 -13.97 -15.83
C PRO A 33 -10.72 -13.02 -15.68
N THR A 34 -10.64 -11.98 -16.51
CA THR A 34 -9.59 -10.94 -16.45
C THR A 34 -9.53 -10.24 -15.09
N ILE A 35 -10.67 -9.93 -14.47
CA ILE A 35 -10.67 -9.25 -13.15
C ILE A 35 -10.09 -10.17 -12.07
N TRP A 36 -10.33 -11.47 -12.18
CA TRP A 36 -9.84 -12.49 -11.26
C TRP A 36 -8.33 -12.71 -11.40
N PHE A 37 -7.81 -12.80 -12.63
CA PHE A 37 -6.36 -12.87 -12.86
C PHE A 37 -5.63 -11.64 -12.31
N LEU A 38 -6.20 -10.44 -12.48
CA LEU A 38 -5.63 -9.21 -11.92
C LEU A 38 -5.60 -9.25 -10.39
N ALA A 39 -6.66 -9.73 -9.74
CA ALA A 39 -6.69 -9.87 -8.28
C ALA A 39 -5.55 -10.77 -7.75
N ILE A 40 -5.26 -11.87 -8.45
CA ILE A 40 -4.13 -12.76 -8.14
C ILE A 40 -2.79 -12.05 -8.35
N ILE A 41 -2.63 -11.34 -9.47
CA ILE A 41 -1.41 -10.58 -9.75
C ILE A 41 -1.16 -9.55 -8.65
N TYR A 42 -2.19 -8.82 -8.21
CA TYR A 42 -2.06 -7.85 -7.12
C TYR A 42 -1.60 -8.51 -5.83
N PHE A 43 -2.09 -9.70 -5.50
CA PHE A 43 -1.65 -10.43 -4.32
C PHE A 43 -0.18 -10.89 -4.42
N ILE A 44 0.18 -11.55 -5.53
CA ILE A 44 1.52 -12.10 -5.75
C ILE A 44 2.57 -11.00 -5.93
N ALA A 45 2.23 -9.86 -6.52
CA ALA A 45 3.16 -8.74 -6.68
C ALA A 45 3.16 -7.82 -5.46
N GLY A 46 1.98 -7.51 -4.91
CA GLY A 46 1.80 -6.53 -3.84
C GLY A 46 2.46 -6.94 -2.53
N LEU A 47 2.37 -8.22 -2.15
CA LEU A 47 2.94 -8.69 -0.88
C LEU A 47 4.47 -8.76 -0.88
N PRO A 48 5.13 -9.47 -1.82
CA PRO A 48 6.58 -9.45 -1.93
C PRO A 48 7.11 -8.05 -2.23
N GLY A 49 6.41 -7.29 -3.07
CA GLY A 49 6.73 -5.90 -3.37
C GLY A 49 6.74 -5.03 -2.12
N GLY A 50 5.69 -5.11 -1.30
CA GLY A 50 5.63 -4.35 -0.06
C GLY A 50 6.73 -4.73 0.95
N TYR A 51 6.99 -6.04 1.07
CA TYR A 51 8.07 -6.54 1.91
C TYR A 51 9.45 -6.01 1.48
N VAL A 52 9.77 -6.10 0.18
CA VAL A 52 11.10 -5.74 -0.35
C VAL A 52 11.30 -4.24 -0.45
N ILE A 53 10.27 -3.49 -0.89
CA ILE A 53 10.43 -2.10 -1.29
C ILE A 53 10.35 -1.15 -0.09
N TRP A 54 9.49 -1.41 0.91
CA TRP A 54 9.34 -0.49 2.05
C TRP A 54 9.58 -1.14 3.41
N TYR A 55 9.09 -2.36 3.68
CA TYR A 55 9.24 -2.98 5.02
C TYR A 55 10.71 -3.29 5.34
N ARG A 56 11.39 -4.02 4.45
CA ARG A 56 12.80 -4.41 4.65
C ARG A 56 13.74 -3.19 4.68
N PRO A 57 13.60 -2.16 3.83
CA PRO A 57 14.39 -0.93 3.95
C PRO A 57 14.16 -0.20 5.26
N LEU A 58 12.92 -0.08 5.74
CA LEU A 58 12.65 0.53 7.05
C LEU A 58 13.29 -0.27 8.19
N TYR A 59 13.12 -1.60 8.17
CA TYR A 59 13.73 -2.47 9.17
C TYR A 59 15.24 -2.26 9.25
N ARG A 60 15.90 -2.21 8.08
CA ARG A 60 17.34 -1.93 7.95
C ARG A 60 17.68 -0.52 8.40
N ALA A 61 16.88 0.49 8.06
CA ALA A 61 17.11 1.88 8.43
C ALA A 61 17.12 2.06 9.95
N MET A 62 16.23 1.36 10.67
CA MET A 62 16.19 1.38 12.14
C MET A 62 17.38 0.64 12.77
N ARG A 63 17.93 -0.39 12.12
CA ARG A 63 19.08 -1.17 12.60
C ARG A 63 20.43 -0.53 12.31
N THR A 64 20.59 0.09 11.15
CA THR A 64 21.89 0.62 10.66
C THR A 64 21.98 2.14 10.71
N ASP A 65 21.01 2.79 11.34
CA ASP A 65 20.84 4.24 11.51
C ASP A 65 20.80 5.14 10.24
N SER A 66 21.05 4.58 9.05
CA SER A 66 21.18 5.29 7.78
C SER A 66 19.95 6.14 7.37
N ALA A 67 20.17 7.44 7.20
CA ALA A 67 19.16 8.41 6.77
C ALA A 67 18.68 8.20 5.31
N LEU A 68 19.56 7.78 4.39
CA LEU A 68 19.18 7.47 3.01
C LEU A 68 18.14 6.34 2.91
N LYS A 69 18.23 5.32 3.78
CA LYS A 69 17.25 4.23 3.82
C LYS A 69 15.89 4.69 4.34
N PHE A 70 15.86 5.68 5.25
CA PHE A 70 14.61 6.36 5.64
C PHE A 70 14.01 7.13 4.45
N GLY A 71 14.83 7.85 3.67
CA GLY A 71 14.38 8.54 2.46
C GLY A 71 13.71 7.61 1.45
N TRP A 72 14.35 6.46 1.16
CA TRP A 72 13.76 5.44 0.28
C TRP A 72 12.44 4.87 0.84
N PHE A 73 12.38 4.60 2.15
CA PHE A 73 11.15 4.17 2.79
C PHE A 73 10.02 5.18 2.57
N PHE A 74 10.23 6.47 2.83
CA PHE A 74 9.18 7.49 2.65
C PHE A 74 8.65 7.51 1.22
N LEU A 75 9.54 7.51 0.22
CA LEU A 75 9.15 7.51 -1.18
C LEU A 75 8.32 6.26 -1.53
N ALA A 76 8.82 5.08 -1.21
CA ALA A 76 8.14 3.81 -1.48
C ALA A 76 6.80 3.69 -0.76
N TYR A 77 6.72 4.17 0.48
CA TYR A 77 5.54 4.07 1.31
C TYR A 77 4.44 5.04 0.88
N LEU A 78 4.79 6.18 0.27
CA LEU A 78 3.80 7.04 -0.41
C LEU A 78 3.11 6.33 -1.58
N PHE A 79 3.84 5.53 -2.37
CA PHE A 79 3.23 4.70 -3.42
C PHE A 79 2.29 3.65 -2.82
N HIS A 80 2.65 3.04 -1.68
CA HIS A 80 1.78 2.10 -0.98
C HIS A 80 0.48 2.76 -0.49
N ILE A 81 0.56 3.93 0.16
CA ILE A 81 -0.62 4.70 0.57
C ILE A 81 -1.48 5.06 -0.65
N GLY A 82 -0.84 5.55 -1.73
CA GLY A 82 -1.53 5.87 -2.98
C GLY A 82 -2.24 4.66 -3.58
N PHE A 83 -1.60 3.49 -3.56
CA PHE A 83 -2.22 2.23 -3.98
C PHE A 83 -3.42 1.86 -3.12
N CYS A 84 -3.33 1.93 -1.78
CA CYS A 84 -4.46 1.57 -0.91
C CYS A 84 -5.65 2.52 -1.10
N ILE A 85 -5.41 3.83 -1.26
CA ILE A 85 -6.48 4.81 -1.57
C ILE A 85 -7.08 4.52 -2.94
N PHE A 86 -6.23 4.27 -3.95
CA PHE A 86 -6.70 3.91 -5.29
C PHE A 86 -7.54 2.63 -5.27
N ALA A 87 -7.14 1.62 -4.50
CA ALA A 87 -7.87 0.37 -4.35
C ALA A 87 -9.19 0.53 -3.57
N ALA A 88 -9.24 1.44 -2.59
CA ALA A 88 -10.47 1.78 -1.89
C ALA A 88 -11.50 2.41 -2.84
N VAL A 89 -11.07 3.31 -3.74
CA VAL A 89 -11.99 3.90 -4.73
C VAL A 89 -12.30 2.92 -5.86
N ALA A 90 -11.27 2.20 -6.34
CA ALA A 90 -11.27 1.31 -7.50
C ALA A 90 -11.93 1.93 -8.74
N PRO A 91 -11.43 3.08 -9.24
CA PRO A 91 -12.02 3.73 -10.40
C PRO A 91 -11.86 2.84 -11.65
N PRO A 92 -12.83 2.86 -12.59
CA PRO A 92 -12.86 1.97 -13.76
C PRO A 92 -11.86 2.38 -14.87
N VAL A 93 -10.66 2.82 -14.48
CA VAL A 93 -9.61 3.31 -15.39
C VAL A 93 -8.75 2.15 -15.90
N VAL A 94 -8.55 1.13 -15.05
CA VAL A 94 -7.68 -0.02 -15.35
C VAL A 94 -8.55 -1.22 -15.71
N PHE A 95 -8.46 -1.68 -16.97
CA PHE A 95 -9.09 -2.92 -17.49
C PHE A 95 -10.59 -3.09 -17.18
N LYS A 96 -11.40 -2.05 -17.39
CA LYS A 96 -12.86 -2.01 -17.16
C LYS A 96 -13.32 -2.02 -15.69
N GLY A 97 -12.41 -1.95 -14.72
CA GLY A 97 -12.73 -1.89 -13.28
C GLY A 97 -13.04 -3.26 -12.65
N LYS A 98 -13.47 -3.25 -11.37
CA LYS A 98 -13.90 -4.44 -10.58
C LYS A 98 -12.83 -5.46 -10.15
N SER A 99 -11.58 -5.36 -10.60
CA SER A 99 -10.48 -6.22 -10.11
C SER A 99 -10.02 -5.89 -8.68
N LEU A 100 -10.42 -4.73 -8.17
CA LEU A 100 -10.23 -4.29 -6.79
C LEU A 100 -11.60 -4.13 -6.13
N ALA A 101 -11.72 -4.63 -4.91
CA ALA A 101 -12.89 -4.55 -4.04
C ALA A 101 -13.02 -3.15 -3.42
N GLY A 102 -13.19 -2.14 -4.28
CA GLY A 102 -13.41 -0.75 -3.87
C GLY A 102 -14.88 -0.34 -3.93
N ILE A 103 -15.17 0.90 -3.51
CA ILE A 103 -16.53 1.41 -3.38
C ILE A 103 -17.28 1.52 -4.72
N LEU A 104 -16.60 1.96 -5.78
CA LEU A 104 -17.25 2.12 -7.10
C LEU A 104 -17.74 0.78 -7.67
N PRO A 105 -16.92 -0.29 -7.74
CA PRO A 105 -17.42 -1.60 -8.15
C PRO A 105 -18.39 -2.21 -7.14
N ALA A 106 -18.30 -1.88 -5.84
CA ALA A 106 -19.28 -2.34 -4.85
C ALA A 106 -20.70 -1.82 -5.16
N ILE A 107 -20.82 -0.53 -5.50
CA ILE A 107 -22.09 0.11 -5.87
C ILE A 107 -22.61 -0.45 -7.20
N ASP A 108 -21.75 -0.57 -8.20
CA ASP A 108 -22.11 -1.10 -9.53
C ASP A 108 -22.66 -2.54 -9.45
N LEU A 109 -22.04 -3.39 -8.63
CA LEU A 109 -22.43 -4.79 -8.48
C LEU A 109 -23.64 -4.99 -7.56
N MET A 110 -23.96 -4.01 -6.71
CA MET A 110 -25.07 -4.12 -5.75
C MET A 110 -26.43 -4.31 -6.45
N GLY A 111 -26.64 -3.66 -7.60
CA GLY A 111 -27.91 -3.72 -8.34
C GLY A 111 -28.18 -5.08 -9.00
N ASN A 112 -27.13 -5.79 -9.41
CA ASN A 112 -27.24 -7.08 -10.11
C ASN A 112 -27.03 -8.27 -9.16
N HIS A 113 -26.08 -8.14 -8.23
CA HIS A 113 -25.63 -9.21 -7.34
C HIS A 113 -25.33 -8.67 -5.94
N ALA A 114 -26.36 -8.51 -5.11
CA ALA A 114 -26.24 -7.94 -3.76
C ALA A 114 -25.16 -8.61 -2.88
N LEU A 115 -24.99 -9.94 -2.99
CA LEU A 115 -23.92 -10.67 -2.28
C LEU A 115 -22.52 -10.20 -2.70
N VAL A 116 -22.28 -10.09 -4.01
CA VAL A 116 -20.99 -9.66 -4.56
C VAL A 116 -20.72 -8.21 -4.16
N GLY A 117 -21.71 -7.33 -4.30
CA GLY A 117 -21.60 -5.94 -3.85
C GLY A 117 -21.23 -5.84 -2.36
N THR A 118 -21.85 -6.65 -1.51
CA THR A 118 -21.55 -6.70 -0.06
C THR A 118 -20.10 -7.12 0.21
N PHE A 119 -19.59 -8.13 -0.51
CA PHE A 119 -18.20 -8.56 -0.35
C PHE A 119 -17.22 -7.47 -0.78
N TYR A 120 -17.56 -6.72 -1.83
CA TYR A 120 -16.78 -5.57 -2.28
C TYR A 120 -16.80 -4.42 -1.25
N PHE A 121 -17.93 -4.17 -0.59
CA PHE A 121 -18.01 -3.18 0.50
C PHE A 121 -17.13 -3.54 1.70
N ILE A 122 -17.04 -4.82 2.05
CA ILE A 122 -16.12 -5.27 3.11
C ILE A 122 -14.66 -5.03 2.68
N GLY A 123 -14.33 -5.33 1.43
CA GLY A 123 -13.00 -5.03 0.87
C GLY A 123 -12.66 -3.55 0.90
N PHE A 124 -13.64 -2.70 0.57
CA PHE A 124 -13.50 -1.24 0.67
C PHE A 124 -13.19 -0.81 2.10
N GLY A 125 -13.90 -1.36 3.08
CA GLY A 125 -13.63 -1.13 4.51
C GLY A 125 -12.19 -1.49 4.89
N PHE A 126 -11.69 -2.63 4.43
CA PHE A 126 -10.30 -3.04 4.68
C PHE A 126 -9.30 -2.08 4.06
N PHE A 127 -9.48 -1.67 2.80
CA PHE A 127 -8.58 -0.70 2.15
C PHE A 127 -8.64 0.69 2.81
N CYS A 128 -9.80 1.12 3.32
CA CYS A 128 -9.92 2.35 4.09
C CYS A 128 -9.13 2.27 5.40
N VAL A 129 -9.33 1.21 6.18
CA VAL A 129 -8.59 0.99 7.44
C VAL A 129 -7.09 0.94 7.16
N GLU A 130 -6.67 0.21 6.13
CA GLU A 130 -5.26 0.10 5.73
C GLU A 130 -4.66 1.44 5.31
N SER A 131 -5.42 2.26 4.58
CA SER A 131 -4.99 3.61 4.19
C SER A 131 -4.78 4.51 5.41
N LEU A 132 -5.74 4.50 6.36
CA LEU A 132 -5.66 5.29 7.59
C LEU A 132 -4.50 4.84 8.48
N LEU A 133 -4.34 3.53 8.66
CA LEU A 133 -3.22 2.95 9.39
C LEU A 133 -1.89 3.35 8.75
N SER A 134 -1.76 3.23 7.43
CA SER A 134 -0.55 3.62 6.71
C SER A 134 -0.23 5.11 6.85
N ILE A 135 -1.22 5.99 6.78
CA ILE A 135 -1.03 7.43 7.04
C ILE A 135 -0.52 7.66 8.47
N TRP A 136 -1.08 6.95 9.45
CA TRP A 136 -0.60 7.04 10.82
C TRP A 136 0.84 6.52 10.96
N VAL A 137 1.20 5.40 10.33
CA VAL A 137 2.57 4.84 10.37
C VAL A 137 3.59 5.82 9.79
N ILE A 138 3.32 6.41 8.62
CA ILE A 138 4.28 7.32 7.99
C ILE A 138 4.51 8.57 8.85
N GLN A 139 3.47 9.07 9.53
CA GLN A 139 3.59 10.16 10.50
C GLN A 139 4.50 9.77 11.68
N GLN A 140 4.31 8.59 12.26
CA GLN A 140 5.14 8.10 13.36
C GLN A 140 6.62 7.96 12.92
N VAL A 141 6.87 7.39 11.75
CA VAL A 141 8.24 7.23 11.22
C VAL A 141 8.88 8.59 10.92
N TYR A 142 8.10 9.53 10.38
CA TYR A 142 8.55 10.89 10.12
C TYR A 142 8.94 11.65 11.40
N MET A 143 8.11 11.56 12.44
CA MET A 143 8.40 12.15 13.74
C MET A 143 9.68 11.57 14.36
N TYR A 144 9.86 10.25 14.28
CA TYR A 144 11.09 9.59 14.71
C TYR A 144 12.31 10.07 13.92
N PHE A 145 12.21 10.14 12.60
CA PHE A 145 13.30 10.59 11.73
C PHE A 145 13.70 12.05 12.01
N ARG A 146 12.73 12.94 12.28
CA ARG A 146 13.01 14.33 12.63
C ARG A 146 13.58 14.50 14.04
N GLY A 147 13.04 13.78 15.01
CA GLY A 147 13.46 13.84 16.41
C GLY A 147 14.86 13.27 16.66
N SER A 148 15.33 12.35 15.81
CA SER A 148 16.64 11.71 15.93
C SER A 148 17.82 12.53 15.37
N GLY A 149 17.61 13.77 14.90
CA GLY A 149 18.69 14.61 14.33
C GLY A 149 19.19 14.19 12.94
N LYS A 150 18.79 13.01 12.46
CA LYS A 150 19.16 12.46 11.14
C LYS A 150 18.80 13.35 9.97
N ALA A 151 17.69 14.07 10.07
CA ALA A 151 17.31 15.04 9.05
C ALA A 151 18.37 16.16 8.87
N ALA A 152 19.03 16.56 9.96
CA ALA A 152 20.09 17.57 9.94
C ALA A 152 21.43 16.96 9.47
N GLU A 153 21.74 15.74 9.89
CA GLU A 153 22.91 14.99 9.42
C GLU A 153 22.88 14.77 7.90
N MET A 154 21.75 14.30 7.38
CA MET A 154 21.56 14.06 5.94
C MET A 154 21.68 15.35 5.12
N LYS A 155 21.24 16.50 5.65
CA LYS A 155 21.46 17.82 5.03
C LYS A 155 22.93 18.21 5.01
N ARG A 156 23.66 17.97 6.10
CA ARG A 156 25.11 18.24 6.20
C ARG A 156 25.91 17.35 5.24
N GLU A 157 25.62 16.06 5.19
CA GLU A 157 26.28 15.12 4.27
C GLU A 157 26.02 15.50 2.80
N ALA A 158 24.78 15.85 2.45
CA ALA A 158 24.44 16.28 1.10
C ALA A 158 25.19 17.56 0.71
N ALA A 159 25.21 18.57 1.58
CA ALA A 159 25.96 19.81 1.36
C ALA A 159 27.47 19.53 1.18
N SER A 160 28.05 18.68 2.02
CA SER A 160 29.47 18.33 1.94
C SER A 160 29.80 17.55 0.66
N ARG A 161 28.92 16.66 0.19
CA ARG A 161 29.09 15.93 -1.07
C ARG A 161 28.97 16.84 -2.29
N THR A 162 28.02 17.78 -2.29
CA THR A 162 27.90 18.77 -3.36
C THR A 162 29.15 19.65 -3.44
N MET A 163 29.72 20.05 -2.29
CA MET A 163 30.96 20.83 -2.24
C MET A 163 32.15 20.05 -2.81
N MET A 164 32.27 18.76 -2.48
CA MET A 164 33.32 17.88 -3.01
C MET A 164 33.18 17.58 -4.52
N ALA A 165 31.96 17.59 -5.05
CA ALA A 165 31.71 17.38 -6.49
C ALA A 165 31.91 18.66 -7.33
N ALA A 166 32.05 19.82 -6.69
CA ALA A 166 32.27 21.11 -7.34
C ALA A 166 33.75 21.56 -7.34
N LEU A 167 34.63 20.81 -6.66
CA LEU A 167 36.10 20.93 -6.69
C LEU A 167 36.68 19.97 -7.74
#